data_AF-A0A4R8ETR2-F1
#
_entry.id   AF-A0A4R8ETR2-F1
#
_cell.length_a   1.000
_cell.length_b   1.000
_cell.length_c   1.000
_cell.angle_alpha   90.00
_cell.angle_beta   90.00
_cell.angle_gamma   90.00
#
_symmetry.space_group_name_H-M   'P 1'
#
loop_
_entity.id
_entity.type
_entity.pdbx_description
1 polymer ?
#
loop_
_entity_poly.entity_id
_entity_poly.type
_entity_poly.pdbx_seq_one_letter_code
_entity_poly.pdbx_strand_id
1 'polypeptide(L)'
;MNWDVLKWLIGIYFGCFFGLLKVAYSDPKFYLEYIDKKLTWFCYTCLVGFSAFWYGLYACRSYTVDNIDLISEQLTHLDKEYNYVTSYLLVLIITSCLSFAASILFIDVARRKQAHLSS
;
A
#
# COMPACT_ATOMS: atom_id res chain seq x y z
N MET A 1 14.28 8.95 -3.46
CA MET A 1 12.99 9.62 -3.19
C MET A 1 13.25 10.91 -2.43
N ASN A 2 12.63 12.03 -2.83
CA ASN A 2 12.82 13.32 -2.13
C ASN A 2 12.26 13.20 -0.70
N TRP A 3 13.08 13.53 0.30
CA TRP A 3 12.75 13.31 1.70
C TRP A 3 11.54 14.15 2.14
N ASP A 4 11.39 15.35 1.58
CA ASP A 4 10.27 16.24 1.92
C ASP A 4 8.94 15.69 1.40
N VAL A 5 8.95 15.10 0.21
CA VAL A 5 7.77 14.46 -0.38
C VAL A 5 7.34 13.25 0.46
N LEU A 6 8.29 12.41 0.90
CA LEU A 6 7.95 11.26 1.73
C LEU A 6 7.39 11.67 3.10
N LYS A 7 7.89 12.76 3.73
CA LYS A 7 7.30 13.30 4.96
C LYS A 7 5.85 13.74 4.77
N TRP A 8 5.55 14.44 3.67
CA TRP A 8 4.18 14.85 3.35
C TRP A 8 3.25 13.64 3.13
N LEU A 9 3.72 12.63 2.40
CA LEU A 9 2.95 11.40 2.18
C LEU A 9 2.66 10.67 3.50
N ILE A 10 3.65 10.58 4.40
CA ILE A 10 3.45 10.01 5.74
C ILE A 10 2.42 10.81 6.54
N GLY A 11 2.51 12.15 6.51
CA GLY A 11 1.54 13.01 7.20
C GLY A 11 0.11 12.82 6.69
N ILE A 12 -0.07 12.78 5.36
CA ILE A 12 -1.37 12.51 4.73
C ILE A 12 -1.87 11.11 5.14
N TYR A 13 -0.99 10.11 5.12
CA TYR A 13 -1.33 8.74 5.51
C TYR A 13 -1.86 8.68 6.95
N PHE A 14 -1.17 9.29 7.91
CA PHE A 14 -1.65 9.34 9.29
C PHE A 14 -2.93 10.17 9.44
N GLY A 15 -3.08 11.27 8.71
CA GLY A 15 -4.31 12.05 8.68
C GLY A 15 -5.52 11.21 8.23
N CYS A 16 -5.36 10.45 7.15
CA CYS A 16 -6.38 9.51 6.68
C CYS A 16 -6.63 8.40 7.70
N PHE A 17 -5.58 7.84 8.31
CA PHE A 17 -5.68 6.80 9.33
C PHE A 17 -6.52 7.25 10.53
N PHE A 18 -6.21 8.41 11.12
CA PHE A 18 -6.97 8.93 12.25
C PHE A 18 -8.39 9.36 11.85
N GLY A 19 -8.58 9.86 10.62
CA GLY A 19 -9.90 10.16 10.08
C GLY A 19 -10.77 8.91 10.00
N LEU A 20 -10.25 7.81 9.44
CA LEU A 20 -10.95 6.53 9.35
C LEU A 20 -11.23 5.93 10.73
N LEU A 21 -10.27 5.99 11.65
CA LEU A 21 -10.47 5.56 13.04
C LEU A 21 -11.60 6.34 13.72
N LYS A 22 -11.63 7.68 13.52
CA LYS A 22 -12.72 8.52 14.04
C LYS A 22 -14.06 8.11 13.46
N VAL A 23 -14.14 7.85 12.16
CA VAL A 23 -15.39 7.39 11.51
C VAL A 23 -15.80 6.02 12.07
N ALA A 24 -14.88 5.08 12.20
CA ALA A 24 -15.14 3.77 12.81
C ALA A 24 -15.72 3.88 14.23
N TYR A 25 -15.30 4.89 15.00
CA TYR A 25 -15.81 5.12 16.35
C TYR A 25 -17.11 5.96 16.41
N SER A 26 -17.26 6.96 15.54
CA SER A 26 -18.41 7.87 15.56
C SER A 26 -19.62 7.34 14.80
N ASP A 27 -19.41 6.65 13.68
CA ASP A 27 -20.45 6.03 12.85
C ASP A 27 -20.02 4.61 12.42
N PRO A 28 -20.07 3.63 13.35
CA PRO A 28 -19.60 2.28 13.09
C PRO A 28 -20.40 1.57 12.00
N LYS A 29 -21.69 1.90 11.83
CA LYS A 29 -22.54 1.27 10.82
C LYS A 29 -22.12 1.69 9.41
N PHE A 30 -21.97 2.99 9.16
CA PHE A 30 -21.46 3.48 7.89
C PHE A 30 -20.05 2.96 7.59
N TYR A 31 -19.19 2.91 8.62
CA TYR A 31 -17.85 2.36 8.47
C TYR A 31 -17.87 0.90 7.99
N LEU A 32 -18.60 0.02 8.66
CA LEU A 32 -18.65 -1.41 8.36
C LEU A 32 -19.37 -1.73 7.04
N GLU A 33 -20.46 -1.02 6.73
CA GLU A 33 -21.28 -1.33 5.55
C GLU A 33 -20.68 -0.78 4.25
N TYR A 34 -19.96 0.35 4.31
CA TYR A 34 -19.47 1.07 3.15
C TYR A 34 -17.94 1.22 3.12
N ILE A 35 -17.35 1.84 4.14
CA ILE A 35 -15.92 2.21 4.13
C ILE A 35 -15.02 0.98 4.11
N ASP A 36 -15.27 0.00 5.00
CA ASP A 36 -14.46 -1.22 5.10
C ASP A 36 -14.44 -1.99 3.77
N LYS A 37 -15.59 -2.20 3.14
CA LYS A 37 -15.66 -2.94 1.86
C LYS A 37 -14.82 -2.27 0.77
N LYS A 38 -14.87 -0.94 0.69
CA LYS A 38 -14.10 -0.18 -0.31
C LYS A 38 -12.61 -0.19 0.01
N LEU A 39 -12.25 0.02 1.28
CA LEU A 39 -10.87 0.05 1.75
C LEU A 39 -10.21 -1.31 1.58
N THR A 40 -10.85 -2.38 2.04
CA THR A 40 -10.38 -3.76 1.90
C THR A 40 -10.19 -4.16 0.45
N TRP A 41 -11.15 -3.84 -0.43
CA TRP A 41 -11.02 -4.10 -1.87
C TRP A 41 -9.87 -3.32 -2.50
N PHE A 42 -9.71 -2.04 -2.15
CA PHE A 42 -8.62 -1.19 -2.64
C PHE A 42 -7.26 -1.74 -2.18
N CYS A 43 -7.09 -2.01 -0.88
CA CYS A 43 -5.85 -2.56 -0.34
C CYS A 43 -5.49 -3.91 -0.98
N TYR A 44 -6.48 -4.80 -1.17
CA TYR A 44 -6.27 -6.08 -1.82
C TYR A 44 -5.83 -5.92 -3.29
N THR A 45 -6.52 -5.06 -4.04
CA THR A 45 -6.21 -4.81 -5.46
C THR A 45 -4.83 -4.18 -5.63
N CYS A 46 -4.48 -3.21 -4.78
CA CYS A 46 -3.14 -2.61 -4.77
C CYS A 46 -2.07 -3.63 -4.42
N LEU A 47 -2.31 -4.47 -3.40
CA LEU A 47 -1.36 -5.49 -2.99
C LEU A 47 -1.08 -6.48 -4.13
N VAL A 48 -2.12 -7.08 -4.70
CA VAL A 48 -1.98 -8.08 -5.76
C VAL A 48 -1.43 -7.44 -7.03
N GLY A 49 -1.99 -6.31 -7.46
CA GLY A 49 -1.60 -5.63 -8.70
C GLY A 49 -0.15 -5.14 -8.67
N PHE A 50 0.27 -4.45 -7.59
CA PHE A 50 1.65 -3.97 -7.49
C PHE A 50 2.64 -5.09 -7.24
N SER A 51 2.28 -6.16 -6.51
CA SER A 51 3.17 -7.31 -6.33
C SER A 51 3.38 -8.08 -7.64
N ALA A 52 2.32 -8.27 -8.43
CA ALA A 52 2.42 -8.89 -9.75
C ALA A 52 3.28 -8.04 -10.70
N PHE A 53 3.08 -6.72 -10.71
CA PHE A 53 3.89 -5.80 -11.50
C PHE A 53 5.36 -5.81 -11.05
N TRP A 54 5.62 -5.86 -9.74
CA TRP A 54 6.96 -5.93 -9.18
C TRP A 54 7.70 -7.19 -9.64
N TYR A 55 7.02 -8.33 -9.55
CA TYR A 55 7.56 -9.60 -10.02
C TYR A 55 7.81 -9.59 -11.53
N GLY A 56 6.92 -8.99 -12.32
CA GLY A 56 7.12 -8.81 -13.75
C GLY A 56 8.38 -8.01 -14.09
N LEU A 57 8.60 -6.88 -13.40
CA LEU A 57 9.82 -6.09 -13.56
C LEU A 57 11.08 -6.87 -13.17
N TYR A 58 11.02 -7.64 -12.07
CA TYR A 58 12.10 -8.50 -11.65
C TYR A 58 12.45 -9.54 -12.73
N ALA A 59 11.44 -10.24 -13.26
CA ALA A 59 11.63 -11.23 -14.31
C ALA A 59 12.21 -10.62 -15.60
N CYS A 60 11.70 -9.44 -16.02
CA CYS A 60 12.23 -8.73 -17.19
C CYS A 60 13.70 -8.31 -17.01
N ARG A 61 14.06 -7.78 -15.82
CA ARG A 61 15.45 -7.44 -15.51
C ARG A 61 16.34 -8.68 -15.57
N SER A 62 15.97 -9.75 -14.86
CA SER A 62 16.75 -10.99 -14.83
C SER A 62 16.94 -11.56 -16.23
N TYR A 63 15.88 -11.64 -17.03
CA TYR A 63 15.97 -12.10 -18.41
C TYR A 63 16.94 -11.25 -19.23
N THR A 64 16.86 -9.92 -19.09
CA THR A 64 17.74 -8.98 -19.81
C THR A 64 19.21 -9.19 -19.43
N VAL A 65 19.50 -9.32 -18.13
CA VAL A 65 20.86 -9.52 -17.62
C VAL A 65 21.42 -10.89 -18.04
N ASP A 66 20.60 -11.93 -18.05
CA ASP A 66 21.05 -13.29 -18.32
C ASP A 66 21.18 -13.61 -19.82
N ASN A 67 20.44 -12.90 -20.69
CA ASN A 67 20.33 -13.23 -22.11
C ASN A 67 20.82 -12.15 -23.07
N ILE A 68 21.07 -10.92 -22.60
CA ILE A 68 21.55 -9.82 -23.44
C ILE A 68 22.95 -9.43 -22.97
N ASP A 69 23.90 -9.41 -23.91
CA ASP A 69 25.27 -9.01 -23.64
C ASP A 69 25.34 -7.47 -23.51
N LEU A 70 25.14 -6.98 -22.29
CA LEU A 70 25.13 -5.56 -21.96
C LEU A 70 26.55 -5.08 -21.61
N ILE A 71 26.96 -3.94 -22.16
CA ILE A 71 28.17 -3.26 -21.67
C ILE A 71 27.93 -2.73 -20.25
N SER A 72 29.00 -2.56 -19.48
CA SER A 72 28.94 -2.18 -18.05
C SER A 72 28.11 -0.92 -17.78
N GLU A 73 28.18 0.06 -18.68
CA GLU A 73 27.41 1.31 -18.58
C GLU A 73 25.90 1.04 -18.74
N GLN A 74 25.49 0.21 -19.69
CA GLN A 74 24.09 -0.17 -19.91
C GLN A 74 23.52 -0.95 -18.73
N LEU A 75 24.30 -1.87 -18.17
CA LEU A 75 23.92 -2.62 -16.96
C LEU A 75 23.72 -1.67 -15.77
N THR A 76 24.62 -0.70 -15.59
CA THR A 76 24.51 0.30 -14.52
C THR A 76 23.26 1.16 -14.66
N HIS A 77 22.94 1.59 -15.89
CA HIS A 77 21.71 2.34 -16.16
C HIS A 77 20.45 1.51 -15.93
N LEU A 78 20.42 0.26 -16.40
CA LEU A 78 19.31 -0.67 -16.18
C LEU A 78 19.05 -0.86 -14.68
N ASP A 79 20.10 -1.13 -13.90
CA ASP A 79 19.99 -1.34 -12.46
C ASP A 79 19.53 -0.09 -11.71
N LYS A 80 20.01 1.08 -12.12
CA LYS A 80 19.59 2.35 -11.53
C LYS A 80 18.09 2.58 -11.71
N GLU A 81 17.58 2.44 -12.94
CA GLU A 81 16.16 2.63 -13.24
C GLU A 81 15.28 1.56 -12.60
N TYR A 82 15.71 0.29 -12.65
CA TYR A 82 15.02 -0.81 -11.99
C TYR A 82 14.89 -0.57 -10.49
N ASN A 83 15.99 -0.20 -9.81
CA ASN A 83 16.00 0.05 -8.38
C ASN A 83 15.16 1.28 -8.02
N TYR A 84 15.20 2.32 -8.85
CA TYR A 84 14.36 3.50 -8.67
C TYR A 84 12.87 3.11 -8.67
N VAL A 85 12.38 2.48 -9.74
CA VAL A 85 10.96 2.09 -9.88
C VAL A 85 10.56 1.08 -8.79
N THR A 86 11.39 0.06 -8.56
CA THR A 86 11.16 -0.97 -7.55
C THR A 86 11.03 -0.38 -6.15
N SER A 87 11.83 0.63 -5.80
CA SER A 87 11.76 1.27 -4.47
C SER A 87 10.39 1.91 -4.22
N TYR A 88 9.82 2.61 -5.20
CA TYR A 88 8.47 3.20 -5.06
C TYR A 88 7.39 2.12 -5.01
N LEU A 89 7.51 1.09 -5.84
CA LEU A 89 6.55 0.00 -5.89
C LEU A 89 6.49 -0.79 -4.58
N LEU A 90 7.65 -1.06 -3.97
CA LEU A 90 7.74 -1.71 -2.66
C LEU A 90 7.12 -0.84 -1.55
N VAL A 91 7.30 0.48 -1.59
CA VAL A 91 6.64 1.39 -0.65
C VAL A 91 5.12 1.27 -0.77
N LEU A 92 4.56 1.25 -1.99
CA LEU A 92 3.12 1.09 -2.21
C LEU A 92 2.60 -0.27 -1.70
N ILE A 93 3.36 -1.34 -1.93
CA ILE A 93 3.04 -2.69 -1.43
C ILE A 93 3.01 -2.68 0.11
N ILE A 94 4.05 -2.15 0.76
CA ILE A 94 4.14 -2.08 2.22
C ILE A 94 3.01 -1.23 2.81
N THR A 95 2.75 -0.04 2.24
CA THR A 95 1.67 0.83 2.68
C THR A 95 0.30 0.17 2.51
N SER A 96 0.10 -0.62 1.44
CA SER A 96 -1.14 -1.38 1.23
C SER A 96 -1.32 -2.46 2.30
N CYS A 97 -0.25 -3.20 2.65
CA CYS A 97 -0.26 -4.17 3.75
C CYS A 97 -0.59 -3.52 5.10
N LEU A 98 0.06 -2.40 5.42
CA LEU A 98 -0.18 -1.66 6.65
C LEU A 98 -1.62 -1.13 6.73
N SER A 99 -2.16 -0.63 5.61
CA SER A 99 -3.54 -0.13 5.52
C SER A 99 -4.55 -1.26 5.72
N PHE A 100 -4.27 -2.46 5.19
CA PHE A 100 -5.11 -3.63 5.38
C PHE A 100 -5.07 -4.12 6.84
N ALA A 101 -3.89 -4.17 7.46
CA ALA A 101 -3.79 -4.51 8.88
C ALA A 101 -4.53 -3.50 9.76
N ALA A 102 -4.44 -2.21 9.42
CA ALA A 102 -5.18 -1.14 10.09
C ALA A 102 -6.70 -1.29 9.95
N SER A 103 -7.20 -1.68 8.77
CA SER A 103 -8.64 -1.85 8.55
C SER A 103 -9.22 -2.91 9.48
N ILE A 104 -8.48 -3.99 9.76
CA ILE A 104 -8.88 -5.03 10.73
C ILE A 104 -9.06 -4.44 12.14
N LEU A 105 -8.13 -3.57 12.58
CA LEU A 105 -8.24 -2.89 13.88
C LEU A 105 -9.47 -1.96 13.92
N PHE A 106 -9.73 -1.23 12.84
CA PHE A 106 -10.88 -0.34 12.76
C PHE A 106 -12.21 -1.10 12.73
N ILE A 107 -12.26 -2.27 12.10
CA ILE A 107 -13.42 -3.17 12.15
C ILE A 107 -13.69 -3.60 13.59
N ASP A 108 -12.65 -3.98 14.36
CA ASP A 108 -12.82 -4.34 15.77
C ASP A 108 -13.38 -3.18 16.60
N VAL A 109 -12.81 -1.98 16.44
CA VAL A 109 -13.29 -0.76 17.11
C VAL A 109 -14.76 -0.48 16.76
N ALA A 110 -15.11 -0.53 15.47
CA ALA A 110 -16.47 -0.27 15.02
C ALA A 110 -17.47 -1.29 15.56
N ARG A 111 -17.13 -2.59 15.54
CA ARG A 111 -17.98 -3.67 16.06
C ARG A 111 -18.22 -3.52 17.57
N ARG A 112 -17.17 -3.25 18.34
CA ARG A 112 -17.29 -3.02 19.80
C ARG A 112 -18.17 -1.82 20.10
N LYS A 113 -18.00 -0.72 19.35
CA LYS A 113 -18.83 0.47 19.52
C LYS A 113 -20.29 0.20 19.18
N GLN A 114 -20.55 -0.51 18.08
CA GLN A 114 -21.90 -0.88 17.67
C GLN A 114 -22.59 -1.75 18.73
N ALA A 115 -21.88 -2.72 19.30
CA ALA A 115 -22.41 -3.58 20.37
C ALA A 115 -22.82 -2.77 21.62
N HIS A 116 -21.98 -1.81 22.03
CA HIS A 116 -22.31 -0.91 23.15
C HIS A 116 -23.52 -0.01 22.84
N LEU A 117 -23.71 0.42 21.60
CA LEU A 117 -24.88 1.25 21.24
C LEU A 117 -26.18 0.44 21.18
N SER A 118 -26.10 -0.88 21.04
CA SER A 118 -27.26 -1.78 20.99
C SER A 118 -27.67 -2.38 22.35
N SER A 119 -26.87 -2.17 23.39
CA SER A 119 -27.14 -2.59 24.78
C SER A 119 -27.82 -1.48 25.57
#